data_AF-A0A6N8Z1A6-F1
#
_entry.id   AF-A0A6N8Z1A6-F1
#
_cell.length_a   1.000
_cell.length_b   1.000
_cell.length_c   1.000
_cell.angle_alpha   90.00
_cell.angle_beta   90.00
_cell.angle_gamma   90.00
#
_symmetry.space_group_name_H-M   'P 1'
#
loop_
_entity.id
_entity.type
_entity.pdbx_description
1 polymer ?
#
loop_
_entity_poly.entity_id
_entity_poly.type
_entity_poly.pdbx_seq_one_letter_code
_entity_poly.pdbx_strand_id
1 'polypeptide(L)'
;MSESISMASEAPSPSLLEVLESGGHRSTAPRRAIASLLEKKQEGFSADALSDELPSVGRATVYRTINLFLEAGAICKLATMNGSHIYSICGVGHHHHHTVCVECGAVDEFRADAVERLISELSAEIPGEIVSHRLELFVNCHSCPEIAGG
;
A
#
# COMPACT_ATOMS: atom_id res chain seq x y z
N MET A 1 -23.02 -14.18 -14.20
CA MET A 1 -22.49 -15.01 -13.09
C MET A 1 -21.59 -14.09 -12.31
N SER A 2 -22.13 -13.54 -11.21
CA SER A 2 -21.48 -12.54 -10.36
C SER A 2 -20.53 -13.26 -9.40
N GLU A 3 -19.24 -13.30 -9.73
CA GLU A 3 -18.21 -13.75 -8.81
C GLU A 3 -18.10 -12.73 -7.67
N SER A 4 -18.23 -13.25 -6.45
CA SER A 4 -18.41 -12.46 -5.24
C SER A 4 -17.09 -11.86 -4.80
N ILE A 5 -17.02 -10.52 -4.77
CA ILE A 5 -15.97 -9.79 -4.04
C ILE A 5 -16.18 -10.11 -2.56
N SER A 6 -15.36 -11.03 -2.03
CA SER A 6 -15.38 -11.37 -0.61
C SER A 6 -14.59 -10.32 0.15
N MET A 7 -15.30 -9.46 0.90
CA MET A 7 -14.69 -8.65 1.95
C MET A 7 -14.39 -9.58 3.13
N ALA A 8 -13.18 -10.13 3.17
CA ALA A 8 -12.74 -10.97 4.27
C ALA A 8 -12.63 -10.14 5.56
N SER A 9 -13.25 -10.64 6.63
CA SER A 9 -13.07 -10.16 8.01
C SER A 9 -11.64 -10.47 8.46
N GLU A 10 -10.80 -9.44 8.57
CA GLU A 10 -9.37 -9.56 8.82
C GLU A 10 -9.04 -9.40 10.31
N ALA A 11 -8.16 -10.24 10.84
CA ALA A 11 -7.53 -9.96 12.13
C ALA A 11 -6.84 -8.58 12.05
N PRO A 12 -6.78 -7.79 13.14
CA PRO A 12 -6.18 -6.46 13.07
C PRO A 12 -4.73 -6.58 12.60
N SER A 13 -4.42 -5.94 11.47
CA SER A 13 -3.05 -5.80 10.99
C SER A 13 -2.21 -5.13 12.09
N PRO A 14 -0.96 -5.60 12.32
CA PRO A 14 -0.11 -5.01 13.35
C PRO A 14 0.08 -3.51 13.08
N SER A 15 0.12 -2.73 14.16
CA SER A 15 0.43 -1.30 14.06
C SER A 15 1.82 -1.09 13.48
N LEU A 16 2.07 0.09 12.89
CA LEU A 16 3.39 0.40 12.35
C LEU A 16 4.47 0.43 13.44
N LEU A 17 4.10 0.69 14.70
CA LEU A 17 5.03 0.59 15.82
C LEU A 17 5.43 -0.84 16.13
N GLU A 18 4.47 -1.76 16.16
CA GLU A 18 4.75 -3.19 16.35
C GLU A 18 5.62 -3.75 15.22
N VAL A 19 5.42 -3.27 13.99
CA VAL A 19 6.28 -3.59 12.84
C VAL A 19 7.73 -3.16 13.08
N LEU A 20 7.96 -1.93 13.56
CA LEU A 20 9.32 -1.45 13.87
C LEU A 20 9.97 -2.27 14.99
N GLU A 21 9.23 -2.56 16.04
CA GLU A 21 9.74 -3.29 17.21
C GLU A 21 10.07 -4.74 16.85
N SER A 22 9.22 -5.39 16.05
CA SER A 22 9.45 -6.74 15.53
C SER A 22 10.68 -6.80 14.61
N GLY A 23 10.96 -5.72 13.87
CA GLY A 23 12.18 -5.55 13.09
C GLY A 23 13.43 -5.18 13.91
N GLY A 24 13.34 -5.10 15.24
CA GLY A 24 14.45 -4.71 16.11
C GLY A 24 14.79 -3.21 16.08
N HIS A 25 13.88 -2.39 15.56
CA HIS A 25 14.04 -0.94 15.48
C HIS A 25 13.39 -0.24 16.67
N ARG A 26 14.14 0.67 17.30
CA ARG A 26 13.60 1.48 18.40
C ARG A 26 12.45 2.39 17.93
N SER A 27 11.34 2.39 18.67
CA SER A 27 10.21 3.32 18.54
C SER A 27 10.55 4.73 19.07
N THR A 28 11.48 5.43 18.42
CA THR A 28 11.87 6.80 18.80
C THR A 28 10.73 7.80 18.57
N ALA A 29 10.80 8.98 19.20
CA ALA A 29 9.77 10.02 19.03
C ALA A 29 9.50 10.39 17.55
N PRO A 30 10.52 10.57 16.68
CA PRO A 30 10.29 10.77 15.25
C PRO A 30 9.56 9.61 14.56
N ARG A 31 9.94 8.37 14.86
CA ARG A 31 9.30 7.18 14.26
C ARG A 31 7.84 7.03 14.70
N ARG A 32 7.54 7.36 15.96
CA ARG A 32 6.16 7.43 16.45
C ARG A 32 5.33 8.49 15.73
N ALA A 33 5.89 9.67 15.53
CA ALA A 33 5.19 10.73 14.78
C ALA A 33 4.89 10.30 13.33
N ILE A 34 5.85 9.65 12.66
CA ILE A 34 5.67 9.11 11.31
C ILE A 34 4.58 8.01 11.31
N ALA A 35 4.71 6.99 12.16
CA ALA A 35 3.74 5.89 12.26
C ALA A 35 2.31 6.39 12.49
N SER A 36 2.12 7.26 13.49
CA SER A 36 0.80 7.80 13.83
C SER A 36 0.20 8.70 12.76
N LEU A 37 1.02 9.33 11.90
CA LEU A 37 0.52 10.09 10.77
C LEU A 37 0.09 9.15 9.65
N LEU A 38 0.91 8.15 9.33
CA LEU A 38 0.61 7.18 8.29
C LEU A 38 -0.67 6.39 8.59
N GLU A 39 -0.86 5.92 9.83
CA GLU A 39 -2.04 5.14 10.26
C GLU A 39 -3.38 5.90 10.11
N LYS A 40 -3.34 7.20 9.84
CA LYS A 40 -4.52 8.04 9.61
C LYS A 40 -4.77 8.35 8.15
N LYS A 41 -3.82 8.04 7.26
CA LYS A 41 -3.94 8.31 5.82
C LYS A 41 -4.72 7.19 5.15
N GLN A 42 -5.68 7.57 4.32
CA GLN A 42 -6.40 6.66 3.42
C GLN A 42 -5.94 6.86 1.97
N GLU A 43 -5.44 8.05 1.62
CA GLU A 43 -4.76 8.29 0.36
C GLU A 43 -3.29 7.83 0.37
N GLY A 44 -2.81 7.49 -0.82
CA GLY A 44 -1.38 7.30 -1.03
C GLY A 44 -0.61 8.61 -0.85
N PHE A 45 0.63 8.51 -0.37
CA PHE A 45 1.46 9.65 -0.01
C PHE A 45 2.86 9.55 -0.64
N SER A 46 3.53 10.70 -0.83
CA SER A 46 4.95 10.74 -1.17
C SER A 46 5.81 10.94 0.08
N ALA A 47 7.07 10.50 0.02
CA ALA A 47 8.02 10.75 1.11
C ALA A 47 8.29 12.25 1.33
N ASP A 48 8.22 13.03 0.25
CA ASP A 48 8.31 14.49 0.26
C ASP A 48 7.14 15.12 1.02
N ALA A 49 5.90 14.80 0.64
CA ALA A 49 4.70 15.31 1.30
C ALA A 49 4.69 14.96 2.80
N LEU A 50 5.08 13.72 3.13
CA LEU A 50 5.18 13.29 4.52
C LEU A 50 6.24 14.07 5.30
N SER A 51 7.34 14.45 4.65
CA SER A 51 8.37 15.29 5.25
C SER A 51 7.90 16.73 5.48
N ASP A 52 7.06 17.26 4.59
CA ASP A 52 6.49 18.61 4.71
C ASP A 52 5.43 18.67 5.81
N GLU A 53 4.66 17.60 6.00
CA GLU A 53 3.67 17.47 7.10
C GLU A 53 4.34 17.28 8.47
N LEU A 54 5.60 16.84 8.52
CA LEU A 54 6.38 16.62 9.74
C LEU A 54 7.66 17.47 9.77
N PRO A 55 7.57 18.81 9.78
CA PRO A 55 8.74 19.69 9.67
C PRO A 55 9.71 19.58 10.86
N SER A 56 9.25 19.06 12.01
CA SER A 56 10.09 18.77 13.18
C SER A 56 10.90 17.47 13.05
N VAL A 57 10.59 16.63 12.07
CA VAL A 57 11.31 15.39 11.77
C VAL A 57 12.19 15.63 10.55
N GLY A 58 13.51 15.49 10.72
CA GLY A 58 14.44 15.67 9.60
C GLY A 58 14.12 14.73 8.43
N ARG A 59 14.10 15.26 7.21
CA ARG A 59 13.79 14.54 5.96
C ARG A 59 14.46 13.17 5.85
N ALA A 60 15.77 13.07 6.13
CA ALA A 60 16.47 11.79 6.08
C ALA A 60 15.90 10.71 7.02
N THR A 61 15.33 11.12 8.17
CA THR A 61 14.64 10.21 9.09
C THR A 61 13.30 9.73 8.54
N VAL A 62 12.57 10.60 7.83
CA VAL A 62 11.33 10.21 7.13
C VAL A 62 11.62 9.12 6.12
N TYR A 63 12.55 9.35 5.19
CA TYR A 63 12.91 8.37 4.16
C TYR A 63 13.42 7.05 4.75
N ARG A 64 14.29 7.10 5.76
CA ARG A 64 14.76 5.87 6.43
C ARG A 64 13.61 5.10 7.06
N THR A 65 12.67 5.78 7.69
CA THR A 65 11.54 5.11 8.36
C THR A 65 10.57 4.51 7.35
N ILE A 66 10.30 5.21 6.23
CA ILE A 66 9.55 4.66 5.09
C ILE A 66 10.22 3.38 4.57
N ASN A 67 11.54 3.38 4.40
CA ASN A 67 12.25 2.18 3.95
C ASN A 67 12.11 1.00 4.92
N LEU A 68 12.14 1.25 6.23
CA LEU A 68 11.92 0.19 7.23
C LEU A 68 10.51 -0.43 7.09
N PHE A 69 9.49 0.41 6.82
CA PHE A 69 8.14 -0.10 6.61
C PHE A 69 8.00 -0.86 5.29
N LEU A 70 8.67 -0.42 4.21
CA LEU A 70 8.70 -1.13 2.92
C LEU A 70 9.36 -2.51 3.07
N GLU A 71 10.51 -2.56 3.73
CA GLU A 71 11.26 -3.80 3.97
C GLU A 71 10.46 -4.79 4.82
N ALA A 72 9.66 -4.27 5.77
CA ALA A 72 8.77 -5.09 6.59
C ALA A 72 7.43 -5.43 5.91
N GLY A 73 7.16 -4.91 4.71
CA GLY A 73 5.91 -5.13 3.98
C GLY A 73 4.68 -4.44 4.58
N ALA A 74 4.87 -3.48 5.48
CA ALA A 74 3.78 -2.74 6.13
C ALA A 74 3.28 -1.55 5.31
N ILE A 75 4.06 -1.14 4.30
CA ILE A 75 3.62 -0.21 3.26
C ILE A 75 4.05 -0.75 1.90
N CYS A 76 3.32 -0.39 0.85
CA CYS A 76 3.67 -0.72 -0.53
C CYS A 76 4.06 0.54 -1.30
N LYS A 77 4.83 0.36 -2.37
CA LYS A 77 5.15 1.39 -3.34
C LYS A 77 4.35 1.16 -4.62
N LEU A 78 3.47 2.10 -4.96
CA LEU A 78 2.53 1.98 -6.06
C LEU A 78 2.89 2.96 -7.18
N ALA A 79 2.72 2.51 -8.42
CA ALA A 79 2.81 3.40 -9.58
C ALA A 79 1.48 4.16 -9.74
N THR A 80 1.54 5.44 -10.05
CA THR A 80 0.36 6.24 -10.41
C THR A 80 0.21 6.33 -11.94
N MET A 81 -0.95 6.77 -12.42
CA MET A 81 -1.21 6.93 -13.86
C MET A 81 -0.21 7.84 -14.58
N ASN A 82 0.40 8.80 -13.88
CA ASN A 82 1.38 9.73 -14.46
C ASN A 82 2.84 9.21 -14.40
N GLY A 83 3.04 7.97 -13.93
CA GLY A 83 4.36 7.34 -13.80
C GLY A 83 5.15 7.74 -12.55
N SER A 84 4.62 8.62 -11.70
CA SER A 84 5.18 8.86 -10.36
C SER A 84 4.88 7.69 -9.41
N HIS A 85 5.50 7.72 -8.23
CA HIS A 85 5.27 6.71 -7.21
C HIS A 85 4.69 7.34 -5.94
N ILE A 86 3.75 6.60 -5.35
CA ILE A 86 3.19 6.87 -4.02
C ILE A 86 3.44 5.66 -3.12
N TYR A 87 3.33 5.87 -1.82
CA TYR A 87 3.29 4.83 -0.81
C TYR A 87 1.89 4.74 -0.23
N SER A 88 1.47 3.54 0.15
CA SER A 88 0.24 3.32 0.91
C SER A 88 0.51 2.34 2.04
N ILE A 89 -0.23 2.45 3.13
CA ILE A 89 -0.28 1.35 4.11
C ILE A 89 -0.82 0.11 3.41
N CYS A 90 -0.20 -1.03 3.72
CA CYS A 90 -0.61 -2.33 3.22
C CYS A 90 -0.89 -3.28 4.37
N GLY A 91 -1.91 -4.12 4.20
CA GLY A 91 -2.20 -5.24 5.07
C GLY A 91 -0.99 -6.17 5.15
N VAL A 92 -0.45 -6.35 6.36
CA VAL A 92 0.63 -7.30 6.61
C VAL A 92 0.03 -8.70 6.62
N GLY A 93 0.37 -9.54 5.62
CA GLY A 93 0.10 -10.98 5.70
C GLY A 93 -0.11 -11.70 4.38
N HIS A 94 -1.00 -11.22 3.52
CA HIS A 94 -1.40 -11.95 2.30
C HIS A 94 -1.10 -11.17 1.03
N HIS A 95 -0.86 -11.89 -0.08
CA HIS A 95 -0.75 -11.27 -1.40
C HIS A 95 -2.07 -10.59 -1.76
N HIS A 96 -2.01 -9.30 -2.05
CA HIS A 96 -3.11 -8.47 -2.49
C HIS A 96 -2.67 -7.60 -3.67
N HIS A 97 -3.64 -7.15 -4.43
CA HIS A 97 -3.48 -6.16 -5.49
C HIS A 97 -4.07 -4.83 -5.03
N HIS A 98 -3.74 -3.75 -5.72
CA HIS A 98 -4.17 -2.43 -5.33
C HIS A 98 -5.12 -1.82 -6.36
N THR A 99 -6.11 -1.09 -5.86
CA THR A 99 -6.80 -0.07 -6.65
C THR A 99 -6.29 1.31 -6.25
N VAL A 100 -6.16 2.22 -7.21
CA VAL A 100 -5.76 3.61 -6.98
C VAL A 100 -6.81 4.51 -7.62
N CYS A 101 -7.45 5.34 -6.81
CA CYS A 101 -8.42 6.31 -7.30
C CYS A 101 -7.70 7.43 -8.08
N VAL A 102 -8.09 7.67 -9.33
CA VAL A 102 -7.47 8.70 -10.17
C VAL A 102 -7.89 10.12 -9.79
N GLU A 103 -9.00 10.26 -9.07
CA GLU A 103 -9.55 11.55 -8.64
C GLU A 103 -9.05 11.96 -7.24
N CYS A 104 -9.24 11.11 -6.23
CA CYS A 104 -8.87 11.45 -4.84
C CYS A 104 -7.57 10.81 -4.35
N GLY A 105 -6.97 9.89 -5.10
CA GLY A 105 -5.74 9.19 -4.68
C GLY A 105 -5.92 8.13 -3.59
N ALA A 106 -7.16 7.81 -3.19
CA ALA A 106 -7.46 6.70 -2.29
C ALA A 106 -6.90 5.38 -2.82
N VAL A 107 -6.37 4.56 -1.92
CA VAL A 107 -5.82 3.24 -2.24
C VAL A 107 -6.58 2.19 -1.45
N ASP A 108 -7.07 1.18 -2.15
CA ASP A 108 -7.73 0.01 -1.54
C ASP A 108 -7.08 -1.29 -2.01
N GLU A 109 -7.22 -2.33 -1.20
CA GLU A 109 -6.72 -3.67 -1.51
C GLU A 109 -7.82 -4.58 -2.06
N PHE A 110 -7.45 -5.46 -2.99
CA PHE A 110 -8.34 -6.52 -3.44
C PHE A 110 -7.58 -7.82 -3.73
N ARG A 111 -8.32 -8.93 -3.75
CA ARG A 111 -7.81 -10.25 -4.10
C ARG A 111 -8.52 -10.77 -5.34
N ALA A 112 -7.77 -11.39 -6.24
CA ALA A 112 -8.32 -11.96 -7.46
C ALA A 112 -7.69 -13.32 -7.77
N ASP A 113 -8.29 -14.40 -7.28
CA ASP A 113 -7.83 -15.77 -7.54
C ASP A 113 -7.74 -16.12 -9.04
N ALA A 114 -8.51 -15.42 -9.89
CA ALA A 114 -8.41 -15.54 -11.34
C ALA A 114 -7.06 -15.03 -11.88
N VAL A 115 -6.51 -13.94 -11.32
CA VAL A 115 -5.21 -13.40 -11.70
C VAL A 115 -4.09 -14.36 -11.29
N GLU A 116 -4.15 -14.89 -10.07
CA GLU A 116 -3.15 -15.84 -9.58
C GLU A 116 -3.13 -17.14 -10.40
N ARG A 117 -4.32 -17.64 -10.79
CA ARG A 117 -4.42 -18.79 -11.70
C ARG A 117 -3.80 -18.50 -13.07
N LEU A 118 -4.09 -17.34 -13.64
CA LEU A 118 -3.50 -16.92 -14.92
C LEU A 118 -1.97 -16.86 -14.85
N ILE A 119 -1.41 -16.28 -13.79
CA ILE A 119 0.05 -16.19 -13.62
C ILE A 119 0.67 -17.59 -13.48
N SER A 120 0.00 -18.49 -12.76
CA SER A 120 0.44 -19.88 -12.64
C SER A 120 0.44 -20.59 -14.00
N GLU A 121 -0.56 -20.37 -14.85
CA GLU A 121 -0.62 -20.94 -16.20
C GLU A 121 0.49 -20.38 -17.10
N LEU A 122 0.71 -19.06 -17.07
CA LEU A 122 1.75 -18.38 -17.85
C LEU A 122 3.17 -18.81 -17.45
N SER A 123 3.37 -19.29 -16.22
CA SER A 123 4.70 -19.74 -15.75
C SER A 123 5.31 -20.85 -16.61
N ALA A 124 4.48 -21.69 -17.25
CA ALA A 124 4.94 -22.75 -18.15
C ALA A 124 5.37 -22.23 -19.54
N GLU A 125 4.88 -21.06 -19.92
CA GLU A 125 5.11 -20.46 -21.24
C GLU A 125 6.25 -19.42 -21.24
N ILE A 126 6.56 -18.84 -20.07
CA ILE A 126 7.59 -17.81 -19.93
C ILE A 126 8.97 -18.47 -19.73
N PRO A 127 9.97 -18.17 -20.59
CA PRO A 127 11.34 -18.59 -20.34
C PRO A 127 11.92 -17.87 -19.12
N GLY A 128 11.88 -18.51 -17.95
CA GLY A 128 12.43 -17.99 -16.70
C GLY A 128 11.60 -18.37 -15.48
N GLU A 129 11.96 -17.81 -14.32
CA GLU A 129 11.20 -17.93 -13.07
C GLU A 129 10.51 -16.60 -12.78
N ILE A 130 9.19 -16.64 -12.53
CA ILE A 130 8.44 -15.46 -12.08
C ILE A 130 8.75 -15.25 -10.60
N VAL A 131 9.59 -14.25 -10.29
CA VAL A 131 9.98 -13.93 -8.91
C VAL A 131 8.97 -13.01 -8.20
N SER A 132 8.21 -12.23 -8.96
CA SER A 132 7.13 -11.37 -8.44
C SER A 132 6.26 -10.83 -9.59
N HIS A 133 5.07 -10.35 -9.24
CA HIS A 133 4.20 -9.56 -10.09
C HIS A 133 3.63 -8.37 -9.33
N ARG A 134 3.09 -7.42 -10.09
CA ARG A 134 2.40 -6.26 -9.56
C ARG A 134 1.19 -5.97 -10.43
N LEU A 135 0.07 -5.70 -9.77
CA LEU A 135 -1.18 -5.31 -10.43
C LEU A 135 -1.77 -4.12 -9.67
N GLU A 136 -1.89 -3.01 -10.39
CA GLU A 136 -2.64 -1.84 -9.96
C GLU A 136 -3.78 -1.57 -10.94
N LEU A 137 -4.99 -1.36 -10.40
CA LEU A 137 -6.15 -0.90 -11.17
C LEU A 137 -6.42 0.57 -10.85
N PHE A 138 -6.49 1.40 -11.90
CA PHE A 138 -6.83 2.81 -11.76
C PHE A 138 -8.34 2.98 -11.90
N VAL A 139 -8.98 3.50 -10.85
CA VAL A 139 -10.44 3.54 -10.73
C VAL A 139 -10.94 4.93 -10.40
N ASN A 140 -12.22 5.17 -10.58
CA ASN A 140 -12.93 6.24 -9.88
C ASN A 140 -13.68 5.59 -8.71
N CYS A 141 -13.22 5.84 -7.48
CA CYS A 141 -13.80 5.18 -6.31
C CYS A 141 -15.22 5.70 -6.01
N HIS A 142 -16.04 4.89 -5.32
CA HIS A 142 -17.41 5.27 -4.96
C HIS A 142 -17.49 6.43 -3.95
N SER A 143 -16.39 6.72 -3.25
CA SER A 143 -16.31 7.86 -2.32
C SER A 143 -16.13 9.20 -3.04
N CYS A 144 -15.80 9.19 -4.35
CA CYS A 144 -15.67 10.41 -5.13
C CYS A 144 -17.07 10.96 -5.52
N PRO A 145 -17.31 12.27 -5.31
CA PRO A 145 -18.62 12.87 -5.53
C PRO A 145 -19.10 12.81 -6.98
N GLU A 146 -18.20 12.75 -7.98
CA GLU A 146 -18.59 12.63 -9.39
C GLU A 146 -19.21 11.28 -9.76
N ILE A 147 -18.91 10.21 -9.02
CA ILE A 147 -19.49 8.86 -9.24
C ILE A 147 -20.76 8.67 -8.39
N ALA A 148 -20.82 9.27 -7.20
CA ALA A 148 -21.93 9.10 -6.26
C ALA A 148 -23.27 9.70 -6.73
N GLY A 149 -23.31 10.35 -7.90
CA GLY A 149 -24.50 10.95 -8.51
C GLY A 149 -24.95 10.36 -9.85
N GLY A 150 -24.40 9.19 -10.26
CA GLY A 150 -24.72 8.51 -11.52
C GLY A 150 -25.77 7.40 -11.41
#